data_AF-A0AAV4SLP3-F1
#
_entry.id   AF-A0AAV4SLP3-F1
#
_cell.length_a   1.000
_cell.length_b   1.000
_cell.length_c   1.000
_cell.angle_alpha   90.00
_cell.angle_beta   90.00
_cell.angle_gamma   90.00
#
_symmetry.space_group_name_H-M   'P 1'
#
loop_
_entity.id
_entity.type
_entity.pdbx_description
1 polymer ?
#
loop_
_entity_poly.entity_id
_entity_poly.type
_entity_poly.pdbx_seq_one_letter_code
_entity_poly.pdbx_strand_id
1 'polypeptide(L)'
;MDQQKSLKEKNLLSNWDSFYQIMYENTVLRESNVILTTLNDSMNPLMNEFFKTGQEGQRIYCIVDDASRCTEPEILQCLNTEVKRLILVGDIQQLPPSVSSTYAINWGFKRSMLERLYKFIRKQNCSIPEFALTEQHRMRSQISHFPSKYFYGQQLETAPDTEKRFMYCPLKPVIVYDILTNISGMDGRDMDGDETSVLTCICSQLLQVVPNASIGVIVTNQKAKSLYSSTLSGNSALRNVKVNTVENYQGKEKDIIIIACINPSSEDQSFLRAEGE
;
A
#
# COMPACT_ATOMS: atom_id res chain seq x y z
N MET A 1 51.16 11.93 20.79
CA MET A 1 51.17 12.69 19.51
C MET A 1 50.67 11.85 18.34
N ASP A 2 50.98 10.55 18.26
CA ASP A 2 50.57 9.71 17.11
C ASP A 2 49.07 9.39 17.00
N GLN A 3 48.35 9.27 18.12
CA GLN A 3 46.89 9.07 18.09
C GLN A 3 46.12 10.29 17.55
N GLN A 4 46.60 11.52 17.79
CA GLN A 4 45.98 12.74 17.27
C GLN A 4 46.26 12.95 15.78
N LYS A 5 47.40 12.45 15.26
CA LYS A 5 47.70 12.43 13.82
C LYS A 5 46.82 11.42 13.07
N SER A 6 46.68 10.21 13.60
CA SER A 6 45.82 9.17 13.03
C SER A 6 44.32 9.56 13.01
N LEU A 7 43.83 10.23 14.05
CA LEU A 7 42.45 10.76 14.05
C LEU A 7 42.24 11.87 13.02
N LYS A 8 43.23 12.77 12.85
CA LYS A 8 43.17 13.83 11.82
C LYS A 8 43.18 13.24 10.41
N GLU A 9 44.01 12.23 10.14
CA GLU A 9 44.06 11.56 8.85
C GLU A 9 42.78 10.78 8.54
N LYS A 10 42.18 10.09 9.53
CA LYS A 10 40.88 9.43 9.37
C LYS A 10 39.75 10.42 9.11
N ASN A 11 39.74 11.55 9.82
CA ASN A 11 38.75 12.61 9.60
C ASN A 11 38.94 13.31 8.25
N LEU A 12 40.19 13.44 7.77
CA LEU A 12 40.46 13.96 6.44
C LEU A 12 39.97 12.98 5.37
N LEU A 13 40.28 11.69 5.48
CA LEU A 13 39.80 10.68 4.53
C LEU A 13 38.27 10.59 4.50
N SER A 14 37.60 10.59 5.67
CA SER A 14 36.13 10.57 5.72
C SER A 14 35.50 11.83 5.13
N ASN A 15 36.12 13.00 5.33
CA ASN A 15 35.65 14.25 4.74
C ASN A 15 35.91 14.30 3.23
N TRP A 16 37.00 13.71 2.75
CA TRP A 16 37.31 13.59 1.32
C TRP A 16 36.29 12.66 0.63
N ASP A 17 36.00 11.50 1.22
CA ASP A 17 35.00 10.57 0.69
C ASP A 17 33.60 11.21 0.65
N SER A 18 33.23 11.97 1.69
CA SER A 18 31.95 12.68 1.75
C SER A 18 31.84 13.78 0.69
N PHE A 19 32.94 14.50 0.41
CA PHE A 19 32.97 15.54 -0.62
C PHE A 19 32.74 14.96 -2.02
N TYR A 20 33.46 13.88 -2.38
CA TYR A 20 33.26 13.24 -3.68
C TYR A 20 31.87 12.63 -3.79
N GLN A 21 31.35 12.03 -2.72
CA GLN A 21 29.99 11.51 -2.72
C GLN A 21 28.95 12.59 -3.07
N ILE A 22 29.00 13.74 -2.40
CA ILE A 22 28.09 14.87 -2.69
C ILE A 22 28.25 15.36 -4.14
N MET A 23 29.48 15.38 -4.66
CA MET A 23 29.75 15.77 -6.05
C MET A 23 29.14 14.78 -7.06
N TYR A 24 29.29 13.47 -6.81
CA TYR A 24 28.68 12.44 -7.64
C TYR A 24 27.15 12.49 -7.57
N GLU A 25 26.57 12.59 -6.37
CA GLU A 25 25.12 12.71 -6.17
C GLU A 25 24.55 13.92 -6.92
N ASN A 26 25.20 15.09 -6.83
CA ASN A 26 24.80 16.28 -7.59
C ASN A 26 24.90 16.08 -9.11
N THR A 27 25.93 15.37 -9.58
CA THR A 27 26.10 15.08 -11.01
C THR A 27 24.97 14.19 -11.51
N VAL A 28 24.67 13.11 -10.78
CA VAL A 28 23.58 12.19 -11.10
C VAL A 28 22.23 12.92 -11.11
N LEU A 29 21.94 13.77 -10.12
CA LEU A 29 20.69 14.54 -10.10
C LEU A 29 20.56 15.48 -11.30
N ARG A 30 21.65 16.16 -11.70
CA ARG A 30 21.65 17.09 -12.84
C ARG A 30 21.47 16.38 -14.18
N GLU A 31 21.99 15.16 -14.31
CA GLU A 31 21.86 14.36 -15.53
C GLU A 31 20.54 13.58 -15.59
N SER A 32 19.83 13.44 -14.47
CA SER A 32 18.59 12.67 -14.38
C SER A 32 17.40 13.40 -15.01
N ASN A 33 16.62 12.69 -15.83
CA ASN A 33 15.34 13.19 -16.34
C ASN A 33 14.17 12.93 -15.37
N VAL A 34 14.29 11.88 -14.56
CA VAL A 34 13.29 11.45 -13.59
C VAL A 34 13.99 11.14 -12.28
N ILE A 35 13.51 11.72 -11.19
CA ILE A 35 14.00 11.47 -9.84
C ILE A 35 12.86 10.83 -9.06
N LEU A 36 13.11 9.62 -8.55
CA LEU A 36 12.17 8.89 -7.70
C LEU A 36 12.61 9.01 -6.26
N THR A 37 11.71 9.45 -5.39
CA THR A 37 11.99 9.66 -3.97
C THR A 37 10.71 9.52 -3.15
N THR A 38 10.86 9.25 -1.85
CA THR A 38 9.73 9.35 -0.92
C THR A 38 9.43 10.82 -0.61
N LEU A 39 8.23 11.12 -0.11
CA LEU A 39 7.89 12.50 0.28
C LEU A 39 8.85 13.05 1.34
N ASN A 40 9.22 12.23 2.34
CA ASN A 40 10.16 12.64 3.39
C ASN A 40 11.57 12.89 2.83
N ASP A 41 12.05 12.02 1.95
CA ASP A 41 13.40 12.15 1.37
C ASP A 41 13.47 13.29 0.34
N SER A 42 12.33 13.76 -0.19
CA SER A 42 12.27 14.94 -1.07
C SER A 42 12.77 16.22 -0.39
N MET A 43 12.80 16.25 0.95
CA MET A 43 13.30 17.36 1.75
C MET A 43 14.74 17.21 2.24
N ASN A 44 15.48 16.22 1.73
CA ASN A 44 16.93 16.13 1.98
C ASN A 44 17.62 17.46 1.56
N PRO A 45 18.59 17.97 2.36
CA PRO A 45 19.40 19.13 2.00
C PRO A 45 19.87 19.19 0.55
N LEU A 46 20.33 18.06 -0.01
CA LEU A 46 20.82 17.96 -1.38
C LEU A 46 19.71 18.15 -2.42
N MET A 47 18.51 17.60 -2.19
CA MET A 47 17.34 17.82 -3.06
C MET A 47 16.86 19.27 -2.98
N ASN A 48 16.81 19.82 -1.76
CA ASN A 48 16.48 21.22 -1.54
C ASN A 48 17.46 22.16 -2.24
N GLU A 49 18.77 21.89 -2.17
CA GLU A 49 19.79 22.66 -2.87
C GLU A 49 19.63 22.52 -4.38
N PHE A 50 19.48 21.30 -4.89
CA PHE A 50 19.28 21.01 -6.30
C PHE A 50 18.09 21.79 -6.90
N PHE A 51 16.94 21.80 -6.20
CA PHE A 51 15.75 22.49 -6.70
C PHE A 51 15.73 24.00 -6.42
N LYS A 52 16.47 24.49 -5.42
CA LYS A 52 16.65 25.94 -5.19
C LYS A 52 17.65 26.57 -6.15
N THR A 53 18.71 25.84 -6.49
CA THR A 53 19.78 26.28 -7.40
C THR A 53 19.52 25.88 -8.86
N GLY A 54 18.38 25.22 -9.10
CA GLY A 54 17.93 24.82 -10.43
C GLY A 54 17.95 25.99 -11.40
N GLN A 55 18.35 25.72 -12.64
CA GLN A 55 18.48 26.73 -13.66
C GLN A 55 17.15 27.47 -13.84
N GLU A 56 17.22 28.80 -13.81
CA GLU A 56 16.09 29.68 -14.05
C GLU A 56 15.38 29.24 -15.35
N GLY A 57 14.12 28.78 -15.22
CA GLY A 57 13.32 28.28 -16.35
C GLY A 57 13.12 26.76 -16.45
N GLN A 58 13.74 25.93 -15.59
CA GLN A 58 13.49 24.48 -15.59
C GLN A 58 12.06 24.18 -15.06
N ARG A 59 11.22 23.56 -15.88
CA ARG A 59 9.86 23.17 -15.48
C ARG A 59 9.90 21.86 -14.71
N ILE A 60 9.67 21.92 -13.41
CA ILE A 60 9.56 20.73 -12.56
C ILE A 60 8.10 20.25 -12.56
N TYR A 61 7.90 18.99 -12.96
CA TYR A 61 6.64 18.28 -12.82
C TYR A 61 6.78 17.33 -11.64
N CYS A 62 5.89 17.44 -10.65
CA CYS A 62 5.85 16.56 -9.50
C CYS A 62 4.67 15.61 -9.66
N ILE A 63 4.94 14.30 -9.70
CA ILE A 63 3.94 13.25 -9.70
C ILE A 63 3.99 12.58 -8.33
N VAL A 64 2.88 12.59 -7.61
CA VAL A 64 2.74 11.89 -6.33
C VAL A 64 1.81 10.70 -6.57
N ASP A 65 2.37 9.50 -6.53
CA ASP A 65 1.62 8.25 -6.57
C ASP A 65 1.10 7.88 -5.17
N ASP A 66 0.03 7.10 -5.09
CA ASP A 66 -0.70 6.79 -3.86
C ASP A 66 -1.06 8.04 -3.00
N ALA A 67 -1.33 9.17 -3.64
CA ALA A 67 -1.58 10.46 -2.98
C ALA A 67 -2.79 10.44 -2.03
N SER A 68 -3.73 9.51 -2.19
CA SER A 68 -4.84 9.31 -1.25
C SER A 68 -4.39 8.77 0.12
N ARG A 69 -3.22 8.13 0.20
CA ARG A 69 -2.61 7.63 1.45
C ARG A 69 -1.75 8.67 2.16
N CYS A 70 -1.51 9.83 1.56
CA CYS A 70 -0.69 10.88 2.14
C CYS A 70 -1.57 11.95 2.80
N THR A 71 -1.18 12.35 4.00
CA THR A 71 -1.73 13.54 4.66
C THR A 71 -1.38 14.80 3.86
N GLU A 72 -2.18 15.86 3.98
CA GLU A 72 -1.88 17.11 3.28
C GLU A 72 -0.47 17.66 3.58
N PRO A 73 0.02 17.66 4.83
CA PRO A 73 1.36 18.15 5.14
C PRO A 73 2.48 17.33 4.48
N GLU A 74 2.30 16.02 4.28
CA GLU A 74 3.29 15.19 3.60
C GLU A 74 3.44 15.60 2.13
N ILE A 75 2.34 15.87 1.44
CA ILE A 75 2.39 16.34 0.04
C ILE A 75 2.95 17.78 -0.05
N LEU A 76 2.69 18.63 0.96
CA LEU A 76 3.27 19.98 0.98
C LEU A 76 4.80 19.98 0.98
N GLN A 77 5.44 18.92 1.47
CA GLN A 77 6.91 18.80 1.47
C GLN A 77 7.49 18.92 0.06
N CYS A 78 6.95 18.19 -0.93
CA CYS A 78 7.48 18.26 -2.29
C CYS A 78 7.18 19.60 -3.00
N LEU A 79 6.21 20.37 -2.51
CA LEU A 79 5.84 21.69 -3.02
C LEU A 79 6.71 22.84 -2.50
N ASN A 80 7.65 22.57 -1.59
CA ASN A 80 8.66 23.54 -1.17
C ASN A 80 9.70 23.84 -2.27
N THR A 81 9.62 23.12 -3.39
CA THR A 81 10.42 23.33 -4.60
C THR A 81 9.60 24.11 -5.64
N GLU A 82 10.23 24.68 -6.67
CA GLU A 82 9.50 25.39 -7.75
C GLU A 82 8.74 24.43 -8.71
N VAL A 83 7.87 23.58 -8.16
CA VAL A 83 6.98 22.71 -8.93
C VAL A 83 6.06 23.57 -9.78
N LYS A 84 6.14 23.43 -11.11
CA LYS A 84 5.27 24.14 -12.06
C LYS A 84 3.97 23.37 -12.31
N ARG A 85 3.98 22.05 -12.17
CA ARG A 85 2.77 21.20 -12.26
C ARG A 85 2.83 20.07 -11.24
N LEU A 86 1.76 19.95 -10.46
CA LEU A 86 1.52 18.84 -9.54
C LEU A 86 0.49 17.89 -10.15
N ILE A 87 0.81 16.61 -10.18
CA ILE A 87 -0.08 15.53 -10.61
C ILE A 87 -0.24 14.60 -9.41
N LEU A 88 -1.46 14.50 -8.90
CA LEU A 88 -1.80 13.61 -7.79
C LEU A 88 -2.47 12.38 -8.38
N VAL A 89 -1.87 11.22 -8.18
CA VAL A 89 -2.39 9.91 -8.60
C VAL A 89 -2.75 9.15 -7.34
N GLY A 90 -3.94 8.57 -7.32
CA GLY A 90 -4.42 7.80 -6.18
C GLY A 90 -5.90 7.53 -6.27
N ASP A 91 -6.40 6.79 -5.30
CA ASP A 91 -7.80 6.38 -5.24
C ASP A 91 -8.40 6.75 -3.89
N ILE A 92 -9.39 7.65 -3.91
CA ILE A 92 -10.06 8.15 -2.71
C ILE A 92 -11.01 7.12 -2.07
N GLN A 93 -11.36 6.05 -2.80
CA GLN A 93 -12.18 4.94 -2.29
C GLN A 93 -11.32 3.86 -1.60
N GLN A 94 -10.00 3.93 -1.74
CA GLN A 94 -9.07 3.05 -1.03
C GLN A 94 -8.70 3.61 0.35
N LEU A 95 -7.78 2.94 1.04
CA LEU A 95 -7.38 3.32 2.39
C LEU A 95 -6.86 4.77 2.45
N PRO A 96 -7.38 5.59 3.37
CA PRO A 96 -6.89 6.95 3.62
C PRO A 96 -5.53 6.91 4.37
N PRO A 97 -4.92 8.08 4.65
CA PRO A 97 -3.70 8.19 5.41
C PRO A 97 -3.80 7.55 6.80
N SER A 98 -2.70 6.94 7.24
CA SER A 98 -2.59 6.32 8.56
C SER A 98 -2.29 7.38 9.62
N VAL A 99 -3.25 7.64 10.50
CA VAL A 99 -3.14 8.60 11.60
C VAL A 99 -3.44 7.88 12.91
N SER A 100 -2.53 7.94 13.89
CA SER A 100 -2.71 7.28 15.18
C SER A 100 -3.56 8.09 16.17
N SER A 101 -3.55 9.41 16.05
CA SER A 101 -4.27 10.31 16.97
C SER A 101 -5.74 10.42 16.58
N THR A 102 -6.62 9.83 17.40
CA THR A 102 -8.08 10.00 17.26
C THR A 102 -8.50 11.46 17.31
N TYR A 103 -7.83 12.27 18.14
CA TYR A 103 -8.06 13.71 18.17
C TYR A 103 -7.81 14.33 16.78
N ALA A 104 -6.65 14.07 16.17
CA ALA A 104 -6.34 14.60 14.84
C ALA A 104 -7.32 14.10 13.77
N ILE A 105 -7.72 12.83 13.83
CA ILE A 105 -8.74 12.26 12.92
C ILE A 105 -10.06 13.03 13.03
N ASN A 106 -10.54 13.29 14.25
CA ASN A 106 -11.79 14.03 14.48
C ASN A 106 -11.74 15.47 13.95
N TRP A 107 -10.55 16.05 13.81
CA TRP A 107 -10.32 17.36 13.20
C TRP A 107 -10.00 17.29 11.69
N GLY A 108 -10.19 16.13 11.07
CA GLY A 108 -10.06 15.95 9.62
C GLY A 108 -8.64 15.70 9.10
N PHE A 109 -7.67 15.41 9.98
CA PHE A 109 -6.28 15.15 9.59
C PHE A 109 -6.11 13.92 8.69
N LYS A 110 -7.11 13.02 8.69
CA LYS A 110 -7.18 11.84 7.83
C LYS A 110 -7.61 12.14 6.39
N ARG A 111 -8.00 13.37 6.07
CA ARG A 111 -8.37 13.76 4.70
C ARG A 111 -7.09 14.03 3.90
N SER A 112 -6.92 13.34 2.77
CA SER A 112 -5.79 13.59 1.87
C SER A 112 -5.99 14.86 1.04
N MET A 113 -4.89 15.41 0.51
CA MET A 113 -4.96 16.57 -0.40
C MET A 113 -5.73 16.21 -1.68
N LEU A 114 -5.52 14.99 -2.20
CA LEU A 114 -6.23 14.47 -3.35
C LEU A 114 -7.75 14.49 -3.11
N GLU A 115 -8.21 13.94 -1.98
CA GLU A 115 -9.62 13.91 -1.63
C GLU A 115 -10.20 15.32 -1.50
N ARG A 116 -9.50 16.23 -0.82
CA ARG A 116 -9.95 17.62 -0.65
C ARG A 116 -10.08 18.33 -1.99
N LEU A 117 -9.07 18.23 -2.86
CA LEU A 117 -9.07 18.88 -4.17
C LEU A 117 -10.12 18.28 -5.09
N TYR A 118 -10.26 16.95 -5.12
CA TYR A 118 -11.29 16.25 -5.89
C TYR A 118 -12.70 16.72 -5.52
N LYS A 119 -13.03 16.73 -4.22
CA LYS A 119 -14.34 17.21 -3.73
C LYS A 119 -14.55 18.68 -4.06
N PHE A 120 -13.51 19.50 -3.96
CA PHE A 120 -13.58 20.93 -4.30
C PHE A 120 -13.83 21.17 -5.80
N ILE A 121 -13.06 20.51 -6.68
CA ILE A 121 -13.15 20.64 -8.14
C ILE A 121 -14.55 20.29 -8.62
N ARG A 122 -15.11 19.17 -8.15
CA ARG A 122 -16.48 18.76 -8.48
C ARG A 122 -17.54 19.72 -7.97
N LYS A 123 -17.39 20.20 -6.72
CA LYS A 123 -18.34 21.15 -6.12
C LYS A 123 -18.36 22.49 -6.85
N GLN A 124 -17.20 22.97 -7.28
CA GLN A 124 -17.04 24.29 -7.92
C GLN A 124 -17.11 24.23 -9.45
N ASN A 125 -17.29 23.04 -10.03
CA ASN A 125 -17.28 22.81 -11.48
C ASN A 125 -16.04 23.42 -12.16
N CYS A 126 -14.87 23.29 -11.52
CA CYS A 126 -13.62 23.85 -12.02
C CYS A 126 -13.17 23.11 -13.28
N SER A 127 -12.58 23.84 -14.23
CA SER A 127 -11.97 23.25 -15.44
C SER A 127 -10.65 22.52 -15.19
N ILE A 128 -10.38 22.08 -13.96
CA ILE A 128 -9.17 21.32 -13.62
C ILE A 128 -9.40 19.88 -14.10
N PRO A 129 -8.46 19.32 -14.88
CA PRO A 129 -8.63 17.98 -15.42
C PRO A 129 -8.65 16.92 -14.31
N GLU A 130 -9.75 16.19 -14.22
CA GLU A 130 -9.93 14.98 -13.43
C GLU A 130 -9.99 13.80 -14.41
N PHE A 131 -9.17 12.77 -14.20
CA PHE A 131 -9.15 11.58 -15.05
C PHE A 131 -9.35 10.33 -14.19
N ALA A 132 -10.42 9.59 -14.47
CA ALA A 132 -10.65 8.27 -13.89
C ALA A 132 -10.18 7.19 -14.87
N LEU A 133 -9.38 6.25 -14.39
CA LEU A 133 -9.02 5.04 -15.14
C LEU A 133 -10.09 3.98 -14.88
N THR A 134 -10.85 3.64 -15.91
CA THR A 134 -12.03 2.76 -15.80
C THR A 134 -11.79 1.32 -16.25
N GLU A 135 -10.66 1.03 -16.90
CA GLU A 135 -10.28 -0.33 -17.30
C GLU A 135 -9.31 -0.94 -16.27
N GLN A 136 -9.63 -2.13 -15.75
CA GLN A 136 -8.78 -2.86 -14.81
C GLN A 136 -8.23 -4.15 -15.44
N HIS A 137 -6.97 -4.45 -15.11
CA HIS A 137 -6.24 -5.59 -15.66
C HIS A 137 -5.91 -6.69 -14.64
N ARG A 138 -6.30 -6.53 -13.36
CA ARG A 138 -5.84 -7.36 -12.24
C ARG A 138 -6.68 -8.62 -12.04
N MET A 139 -7.99 -8.47 -12.01
CA MET A 139 -8.91 -9.50 -11.50
C MET A 139 -9.98 -9.89 -12.52
N ARG A 140 -10.60 -11.06 -12.31
CA ARG A 140 -11.73 -11.55 -13.12
C ARG A 140 -12.95 -10.64 -12.97
N SER A 141 -13.77 -10.49 -14.01
CA SER A 141 -15.02 -9.70 -13.96
C SER A 141 -15.93 -10.05 -12.80
N GLN A 142 -16.02 -11.32 -12.42
CA GLN A 142 -16.85 -11.72 -11.28
C GLN A 142 -16.33 -11.18 -9.93
N ILE A 143 -15.02 -10.93 -9.81
CA ILE A 143 -14.42 -10.33 -8.61
C ILE A 143 -14.56 -8.82 -8.67
N SER A 144 -14.23 -8.18 -9.81
CA SER A 144 -14.29 -6.72 -9.96
C SER A 144 -15.72 -6.17 -9.96
N HIS A 145 -16.72 -7.00 -10.28
CA HIS A 145 -18.12 -6.58 -10.32
C HIS A 145 -18.58 -5.97 -8.98
N PHE A 146 -18.24 -6.59 -7.85
CA PHE A 146 -18.63 -6.08 -6.54
C PHE A 146 -17.97 -4.72 -6.25
N PRO A 147 -16.63 -4.56 -6.26
CA PRO A 147 -16.02 -3.26 -6.05
C PRO A 147 -16.48 -2.18 -7.04
N SER A 148 -16.62 -2.54 -8.33
CA SER A 148 -17.10 -1.63 -9.39
C SER A 148 -18.47 -1.06 -9.04
N LYS A 149 -19.42 -1.93 -8.66
CA LYS A 149 -20.79 -1.52 -8.34
C LYS A 149 -20.88 -0.67 -7.07
N TYR A 150 -20.17 -1.06 -6.01
CA TYR A 150 -20.30 -0.43 -4.69
C TYR A 150 -19.50 0.87 -4.57
N PHE A 151 -18.24 0.91 -5.05
CA PHE A 151 -17.34 2.06 -4.84
C PHE A 151 -17.19 2.98 -6.06
N TYR A 152 -17.42 2.45 -7.27
CA TYR A 152 -17.11 3.16 -8.52
C TYR A 152 -18.31 3.35 -9.45
N GLY A 153 -19.54 3.22 -8.94
CA GLY A 153 -20.76 3.48 -9.72
C GLY A 153 -20.87 2.63 -11.00
N GLN A 154 -20.34 1.41 -10.97
CA GLN A 154 -20.31 0.46 -12.08
C GLN A 154 -19.44 0.89 -13.29
N GLN A 155 -18.50 1.81 -13.10
CA GLN A 155 -17.63 2.30 -14.18
C GLN A 155 -16.35 1.47 -14.38
N LEU A 156 -15.99 0.60 -13.43
CA LEU A 156 -14.77 -0.20 -13.53
C LEU A 156 -15.04 -1.49 -14.32
N GLU A 157 -14.41 -1.62 -15.49
CA GLU A 157 -14.57 -2.72 -16.45
C GLU A 157 -13.30 -3.57 -16.54
N THR A 158 -13.45 -4.89 -16.72
CA THR A 158 -12.32 -5.79 -16.92
C THR A 158 -11.82 -5.74 -18.35
N ALA A 159 -10.52 -5.55 -18.54
CA ALA A 159 -9.89 -5.58 -19.85
C ALA A 159 -10.10 -6.93 -20.55
N PRO A 160 -10.32 -6.96 -21.89
CA PRO A 160 -10.53 -8.20 -22.63
C PRO A 160 -9.41 -9.22 -22.49
N ASP A 161 -8.16 -8.76 -22.38
CA ASP A 161 -7.01 -9.67 -22.24
C ASP A 161 -6.93 -10.29 -20.84
N THR A 162 -7.43 -9.60 -19.81
CA THR A 162 -7.57 -10.15 -18.46
C THR A 162 -8.65 -11.22 -18.42
N GLU A 163 -9.78 -11.02 -19.10
CA GLU A 163 -10.82 -12.06 -19.24
C GLU A 163 -10.25 -13.32 -19.91
N LYS A 164 -9.50 -13.15 -21.02
CA LYS A 164 -8.84 -14.28 -21.71
C LYS A 164 -7.84 -15.01 -20.82
N ARG A 165 -7.03 -14.29 -20.03
CA ARG A 165 -6.05 -14.86 -19.09
C ARG A 165 -6.68 -15.84 -18.10
N PHE A 166 -7.91 -15.56 -17.67
CA PHE A 166 -8.62 -16.38 -16.68
C PHE A 166 -9.69 -17.31 -17.27
N MET A 167 -9.83 -17.36 -18.60
CA MET A 167 -10.86 -18.14 -19.29
C MET A 167 -10.85 -19.63 -18.90
N TYR A 168 -9.67 -20.20 -18.69
CA TYR A 168 -9.48 -21.61 -18.31
C TYR A 168 -9.04 -21.80 -16.84
N CYS A 169 -9.28 -20.79 -15.99
CA CYS A 169 -8.95 -20.90 -14.57
C CYS A 169 -9.82 -22.02 -13.93
N PRO A 170 -9.21 -23.06 -13.35
CA PRO A 170 -9.97 -24.20 -12.79
C PRO A 170 -10.71 -23.83 -11.49
N LEU A 171 -10.38 -22.68 -10.90
CA LEU A 171 -10.97 -22.21 -9.66
C LEU A 171 -12.21 -21.35 -9.94
N LYS A 172 -13.21 -21.45 -9.05
CA LYS A 172 -14.29 -20.47 -9.01
C LYS A 172 -13.72 -19.12 -8.55
N PRO A 173 -14.18 -17.98 -9.10
CA PRO A 173 -13.59 -16.67 -8.83
C PRO A 173 -13.76 -16.22 -7.38
N VAL A 174 -14.87 -16.57 -6.74
CA VAL A 174 -15.16 -16.27 -5.33
C VAL A 174 -15.83 -17.49 -4.71
N ILE A 175 -15.34 -17.89 -3.53
CA ILE A 175 -15.93 -18.93 -2.69
C ILE A 175 -15.97 -18.39 -1.27
N VAL A 176 -17.10 -18.55 -0.59
CA VAL A 176 -17.26 -18.20 0.82
C VAL A 176 -17.34 -19.51 1.61
N TYR A 177 -16.45 -19.66 2.59
CA TYR A 177 -16.48 -20.77 3.53
C TYR A 177 -17.08 -20.27 4.83
N ASP A 178 -18.20 -20.86 5.23
CA ASP A 178 -18.77 -20.66 6.56
C ASP A 178 -18.09 -21.63 7.52
N ILE A 179 -17.19 -21.12 8.36
CA ILE A 179 -16.43 -21.90 9.34
C ILE A 179 -17.10 -21.72 10.70
N LEU A 180 -17.95 -22.67 11.06
CA LEU A 180 -18.61 -22.68 12.36
C LEU A 180 -17.60 -23.11 13.43
N THR A 181 -17.04 -22.16 14.18
CA THR A 181 -16.29 -22.46 15.39
C THR A 181 -17.27 -22.57 16.56
N ASN A 182 -17.31 -23.73 17.23
CA ASN A 182 -18.13 -23.90 18.43
C ASN A 182 -17.58 -23.02 19.55
N ILE A 183 -18.24 -21.88 19.79
CA ILE A 183 -18.00 -21.02 20.95
C ILE A 183 -18.65 -21.67 22.18
N SER A 184 -18.11 -22.79 22.68
CA SER A 184 -18.60 -23.39 23.92
C SER A 184 -17.52 -24.14 24.68
N GLY A 185 -16.99 -23.49 25.71
CA GLY A 185 -16.23 -24.11 26.78
C GLY A 185 -16.22 -23.20 28.01
N MET A 186 -17.05 -23.52 29.00
CA MET A 186 -17.18 -22.84 30.30
C MET A 186 -15.91 -22.88 31.20
N ASP A 187 -14.73 -23.10 30.64
CA ASP A 187 -13.49 -23.35 31.40
C ASP A 187 -12.26 -22.70 30.76
N GLY A 188 -12.37 -21.43 30.32
CA GLY A 188 -11.24 -20.50 30.11
C GLY A 188 -10.04 -20.99 29.28
N ARG A 189 -10.19 -22.09 28.53
CA ARG A 189 -9.21 -22.65 27.61
C ARG A 189 -9.81 -22.50 26.24
N ASP A 190 -9.44 -21.40 25.60
CA ASP A 190 -9.71 -21.14 24.20
C ASP A 190 -9.24 -22.37 23.41
N MET A 191 -10.19 -23.11 22.86
CA MET A 191 -9.90 -24.21 21.94
C MET A 191 -9.49 -23.58 20.61
N ASP A 192 -8.20 -23.23 20.53
CA ASP A 192 -7.44 -22.65 19.42
C ASP A 192 -7.36 -23.54 18.16
N GLY A 193 -8.36 -24.39 17.89
CA GLY A 193 -8.33 -25.37 16.81
C GLY A 193 -9.64 -25.45 16.05
N ASP A 194 -9.83 -24.63 15.02
CA ASP A 194 -10.52 -25.08 13.81
C ASP A 194 -10.26 -24.20 12.57
N GLU A 195 -10.18 -22.86 12.71
CA GLU A 195 -10.08 -21.98 11.53
C GLU A 195 -8.69 -22.01 10.84
N THR A 196 -7.60 -21.96 11.60
CA THR A 196 -6.22 -21.97 11.07
C THR A 196 -5.88 -23.31 10.41
N SER A 197 -6.41 -24.40 10.94
CA SER A 197 -6.31 -25.75 10.36
C SER A 197 -7.07 -25.85 9.03
N VAL A 198 -8.30 -25.33 8.99
CA VAL A 198 -9.09 -25.25 7.75
C VAL A 198 -8.35 -24.41 6.71
N LEU A 199 -7.81 -23.25 7.07
CA LEU A 199 -7.03 -22.43 6.15
C LEU A 199 -5.80 -23.19 5.62
N THR A 200 -5.08 -23.88 6.48
CA THR A 200 -3.90 -24.69 6.10
C THR A 200 -4.28 -25.78 5.11
N CYS A 201 -5.42 -26.43 5.32
CA CYS A 201 -5.98 -27.43 4.41
C CYS A 201 -6.34 -26.81 3.05
N ILE A 202 -7.07 -25.68 3.05
CA ILE A 202 -7.45 -24.94 1.84
C ILE A 202 -6.21 -24.53 1.04
N CYS A 203 -5.22 -23.91 1.69
CA CYS A 203 -3.97 -23.52 1.03
C CYS A 203 -3.26 -24.72 0.39
N SER A 204 -3.21 -25.86 1.09
CA SER A 204 -2.57 -27.08 0.59
C SER A 204 -3.31 -27.65 -0.62
N GLN A 205 -4.65 -27.69 -0.58
CA GLN A 205 -5.47 -28.15 -1.70
C GLN A 205 -5.37 -27.21 -2.91
N LEU A 206 -5.34 -25.90 -2.69
CA LEU A 206 -5.16 -24.93 -3.76
C LEU A 206 -3.83 -25.11 -4.47
N LEU A 207 -2.74 -25.34 -3.74
CA LEU A 207 -1.43 -25.61 -4.34
C LEU A 207 -1.35 -26.99 -5.03
N GLN A 208 -2.22 -27.94 -4.70
CA GLN A 208 -2.34 -29.18 -5.49
C GLN A 208 -3.01 -28.93 -6.84
N VAL A 209 -4.03 -28.06 -6.89
CA VAL A 209 -4.78 -27.73 -8.11
C VAL A 209 -4.02 -26.75 -9.00
N VAL A 210 -3.35 -25.76 -8.40
CA VAL A 210 -2.56 -24.72 -9.09
C VAL A 210 -1.19 -24.54 -8.42
N PRO A 211 -0.21 -25.44 -8.68
CA PRO A 211 1.07 -25.48 -7.97
C PRO A 211 1.92 -24.21 -8.03
N ASN A 212 1.79 -23.45 -9.11
CA ASN A 212 2.58 -22.23 -9.34
C ASN A 212 1.84 -20.95 -8.90
N ALA A 213 0.64 -21.06 -8.32
CA ALA A 213 -0.13 -19.90 -7.91
C ALA A 213 0.47 -19.26 -6.65
N SER A 214 0.53 -17.94 -6.66
CA SER A 214 0.88 -17.16 -5.48
C SER A 214 -0.35 -16.96 -4.59
N ILE A 215 -0.24 -17.34 -3.31
CA ILE A 215 -1.33 -17.21 -2.33
C ILE A 215 -1.02 -16.10 -1.32
N GLY A 216 -2.00 -15.23 -1.11
CA GLY A 216 -2.02 -14.21 -0.05
C GLY A 216 -3.12 -14.48 0.95
N VAL A 217 -2.83 -14.34 2.23
CA VAL A 217 -3.82 -14.40 3.31
C VAL A 217 -3.93 -13.02 3.93
N ILE A 218 -5.13 -12.45 3.89
CA ILE A 218 -5.46 -11.17 4.50
C ILE A 218 -6.18 -11.43 5.81
N VAL A 219 -5.66 -10.86 6.89
CA VAL A 219 -6.21 -10.96 8.25
C VAL A 219 -6.58 -9.59 8.79
N THR A 220 -7.44 -9.55 9.81
CA THR A 220 -7.98 -8.29 10.35
C THR A 220 -7.02 -7.54 11.27
N ASN A 221 -6.14 -8.22 12.00
CA ASN A 221 -5.23 -7.57 12.95
C ASN A 221 -3.84 -8.25 13.01
N GLN A 222 -2.89 -7.60 13.70
CA GLN A 222 -1.51 -8.09 13.81
C GLN A 222 -1.38 -9.36 14.67
N LYS A 223 -2.26 -9.57 15.66
CA LYS A 223 -2.25 -10.80 16.48
C LYS A 223 -2.61 -12.02 15.63
N ALA A 224 -3.68 -11.89 14.84
CA ALA A 224 -4.09 -12.87 13.85
C ALA A 224 -2.97 -13.13 12.83
N LYS A 225 -2.29 -12.08 12.34
CA LYS A 225 -1.16 -12.25 11.43
C LYS A 225 -0.10 -13.18 12.02
N SER A 226 0.30 -12.96 13.27
CA SER A 226 1.30 -13.79 13.95
C SER A 226 0.84 -15.24 14.10
N LEU A 227 -0.41 -15.46 14.53
CA LEU A 227 -1.00 -16.80 14.71
C LEU A 227 -1.08 -17.59 13.39
N TYR A 228 -1.54 -16.94 12.33
CA TYR A 228 -1.69 -17.57 11.03
C TYR A 228 -0.33 -17.81 10.37
N SER A 229 0.61 -16.87 10.52
CA SER A 229 1.97 -17.02 9.99
C SER A 229 2.73 -18.17 10.67
N SER A 230 2.60 -18.32 11.99
CA SER A 230 3.27 -19.42 12.71
C SER A 230 2.72 -20.79 12.29
N THR A 231 1.39 -20.89 12.17
CA THR A 231 0.71 -22.14 11.74
C THR A 231 1.12 -22.54 10.32
N LEU A 232 1.07 -21.59 9.37
CA LEU A 232 1.43 -21.86 7.97
C LEU A 232 2.92 -22.16 7.79
N SER A 233 3.79 -21.53 8.58
CA SER A 233 5.24 -21.78 8.53
C SER A 233 5.62 -23.19 9.01
N GLY A 234 4.75 -23.85 9.78
CA GLY A 234 4.92 -25.24 10.18
C GLY A 234 4.80 -26.24 9.03
N ASN A 235 4.19 -25.84 7.90
CA ASN A 235 4.07 -26.65 6.70
C ASN A 235 5.04 -26.16 5.60
N SER A 236 6.03 -26.97 5.26
CA SER A 236 7.06 -26.62 4.27
C SER A 236 6.50 -26.27 2.89
N ALA A 237 5.37 -26.88 2.49
CA ALA A 237 4.69 -26.58 1.24
C ALA A 237 4.06 -25.18 1.21
N LEU A 238 3.75 -24.61 2.38
CA LEU A 238 3.06 -23.32 2.52
C LEU A 238 3.99 -22.16 2.85
N ARG A 239 5.31 -22.37 2.86
CA ARG A 239 6.30 -21.34 3.22
C ARG A 239 6.22 -20.07 2.36
N ASN A 240 5.73 -20.18 1.14
CA ASN A 240 5.59 -19.05 0.21
C ASN A 240 4.26 -18.29 0.35
N VAL A 241 3.33 -18.77 1.19
CA VAL A 241 2.06 -18.11 1.48
C VAL A 241 2.33 -16.86 2.31
N LYS A 242 1.89 -15.69 1.83
CA LYS A 242 2.12 -14.41 2.52
C LYS A 242 0.91 -13.99 3.33
N VAL A 243 1.04 -13.97 4.66
CA VAL A 243 0.00 -13.45 5.57
C VAL A 243 0.28 -11.99 5.93
N ASN A 244 -0.70 -11.10 5.74
CA ASN A 244 -0.60 -9.70 6.12
C ASN A 244 -1.96 -9.10 6.48
N THR A 245 -1.95 -7.95 7.14
CA THR A 245 -3.16 -7.13 7.32
C THR A 245 -3.52 -6.41 6.02
N VAL A 246 -4.78 -5.96 5.91
CA VAL A 246 -5.28 -5.19 4.75
C VAL A 246 -4.38 -3.99 4.43
N GLU A 247 -4.01 -3.21 5.46
CA GLU A 247 -3.12 -2.05 5.33
C GLU A 247 -1.76 -2.39 4.70
N ASN A 248 -1.21 -3.56 5.01
CA ASN A 248 0.08 -4.01 4.50
C ASN A 248 -0.02 -4.72 3.14
N TYR A 249 -1.24 -4.98 2.67
CA TYR A 249 -1.52 -5.61 1.38
C TYR A 249 -1.78 -4.60 0.27
N GLN A 250 -2.02 -3.33 0.59
CA GLN A 250 -2.27 -2.34 -0.45
C GLN A 250 -1.08 -2.24 -1.42
N GLY A 251 -1.41 -2.08 -2.71
CA GLY A 251 -0.44 -2.08 -3.81
C GLY A 251 0.11 -3.47 -4.17
N LYS A 252 -0.23 -4.53 -3.42
CA LYS A 252 0.21 -5.90 -3.71
C LYS A 252 -0.91 -6.72 -4.31
N GLU A 253 -0.53 -7.69 -5.12
CA GLU A 253 -1.45 -8.62 -5.76
C GLU A 253 -0.96 -10.05 -5.67
N LYS A 254 -1.91 -10.98 -5.81
CA LYS A 254 -1.70 -12.42 -5.84
C LYS A 254 -2.69 -13.07 -6.77
N ASP A 255 -2.34 -14.26 -7.24
CA ASP A 255 -3.24 -15.09 -8.04
C ASP A 255 -4.44 -15.56 -7.20
N ILE A 256 -4.22 -15.82 -5.91
CA ILE A 256 -5.26 -16.20 -4.95
C ILE A 256 -5.13 -15.36 -3.68
N ILE A 257 -6.25 -14.76 -3.27
CA ILE A 257 -6.39 -14.09 -1.98
C ILE A 257 -7.39 -14.86 -1.13
N ILE A 258 -7.00 -15.18 0.10
CA ILE A 258 -7.90 -15.69 1.13
C ILE A 258 -8.06 -14.60 2.18
N ILE A 259 -9.31 -14.22 2.46
CA ILE A 259 -9.63 -13.24 3.50
C ILE A 259 -10.15 -14.02 4.71
N ALA A 260 -9.39 -13.99 5.80
CA ALA A 260 -9.78 -14.60 7.06
C ALA A 260 -10.53 -13.57 7.92
N CYS A 261 -11.85 -13.71 7.95
CA CYS A 261 -12.75 -12.88 8.73
C CYS A 261 -12.91 -13.47 10.14
N ILE A 262 -11.83 -13.48 10.91
CA ILE A 262 -11.90 -13.89 12.33
C ILE A 262 -12.90 -12.98 13.04
N ASN A 263 -13.69 -13.55 13.95
CA ASN A 263 -14.56 -12.81 14.85
C ASN A 263 -13.81 -12.58 16.17
N PRO A 264 -13.22 -11.39 16.44
CA PRO A 264 -12.59 -11.14 17.72
C PRO A 264 -13.58 -10.37 18.58
N SER A 265 -13.73 -10.80 19.81
CA SER A 265 -14.35 -10.08 20.92
C SER A 265 -13.67 -8.75 21.27
N SER A 266 -13.07 -8.00 20.32
CA SER A 266 -12.32 -6.77 20.58
C SER A 266 -12.27 -5.80 19.39
N GLU A 267 -12.92 -4.65 19.56
CA GLU A 267 -12.76 -3.27 19.04
C GLU A 267 -12.13 -2.93 17.67
N ASP A 268 -11.22 -3.71 17.09
CA ASP A 268 -10.55 -3.35 15.82
C ASP A 268 -11.15 -4.09 14.62
N GLN A 269 -12.34 -3.65 14.20
CA GLN A 269 -13.04 -4.13 13.01
C GLN A 269 -12.96 -3.14 11.84
N SER A 270 -11.90 -2.33 11.73
CA SER A 270 -11.83 -1.22 10.76
C SER A 270 -12.10 -1.64 9.31
N PHE A 271 -11.64 -2.82 8.87
CA PHE A 271 -11.96 -3.39 7.55
C PHE A 271 -13.39 -3.92 7.44
N LEU A 272 -13.92 -4.53 8.50
CA LEU A 272 -15.26 -5.13 8.51
C LEU A 272 -16.39 -4.09 8.72
N ARG A 273 -16.05 -2.92 9.29
CA ARG A 273 -16.96 -1.80 9.55
C ARG A 273 -16.82 -0.66 8.55
N ALA A 274 -16.01 -0.84 7.49
CA ALA A 274 -15.54 0.26 6.66
C ALA A 274 -16.64 1.05 5.94
N GLU A 275 -17.88 0.56 5.82
CA GLU A 275 -18.99 1.34 5.29
C GLU A 275 -20.30 1.09 6.03
N GLY A 276 -20.80 2.16 6.64
CA GLY A 276 -22.06 2.26 7.35
C GLY A 276 -22.37 3.73 7.61
N GLU A 277 -22.68 4.47 6.55
CA GLU A 277 -23.57 5.64 6.58
C GLU A 277 -24.82 5.33 5.74
#